data_AF-A0A927MKE1-F1
#
_entry.id   AF-A0A927MKE1-F1
#
_cell.length_a   1.000
_cell.length_b   1.000
_cell.length_c   1.000
_cell.angle_alpha   90.00
_cell.angle_beta   90.00
_cell.angle_gamma   90.00
#
_symmetry.space_group_name_H-M   'P 1'
#
loop_
_entity.id
_entity.type
_entity.pdbx_description
1 polymer ?
#
loop_
_entity_poly.entity_id
_entity_poly.type
_entity_poly.pdbx_seq_one_letter_code
_entity_poly.pdbx_strand_id
1 'polypeptide(L)'
;MIRDHGSDTGSSAAFISAVKPQTAILSYGKNNSYGHPHSAVESRLKNVGAKVYKTPIDCDITVTTDGIKHAVASSCKGAVVKPVVKPAPKPAVKTIPKPVPKPVIKPKPAIKPKPASSTRTNFKNCTDLRTVYPSGVPQGHPAYQSKMDRDKEGWACE
;
A
#
# COMPACT_ATOMS: atom_id res chain seq x y z
N MET A 1 -4.97 11.02 -5.92
CA MET A 1 -4.97 10.66 -4.49
C MET A 1 -4.79 9.15 -4.36
N ILE A 2 -4.23 8.68 -3.25
CA ILE A 2 -4.12 7.24 -2.95
C ILE A 2 -5.41 6.76 -2.29
N ARG A 3 -5.88 5.58 -2.71
CA ARG A 3 -7.12 4.99 -2.21
C ARG A 3 -6.98 4.65 -0.73
N ASP A 4 -8.06 4.87 0.01
CA ASP A 4 -8.23 4.41 1.39
C ASP A 4 -7.02 4.73 2.28
N HIS A 5 -6.63 6.01 2.28
CA HIS A 5 -5.61 6.56 3.17
C HIS A 5 -4.21 5.92 3.05
N GLY A 6 -3.96 5.09 2.03
CA GLY A 6 -2.72 4.33 1.88
C GLY A 6 -2.81 2.88 2.37
N SER A 7 -4.00 2.27 2.31
CA SER A 7 -4.18 0.83 2.44
C SER A 7 -3.49 0.05 1.32
N ASP A 8 -3.03 -1.16 1.63
CA ASP A 8 -2.34 -2.06 0.69
C ASP A 8 -3.30 -2.57 -0.41
N THR A 9 -4.54 -2.88 -0.02
CA THR A 9 -5.58 -3.43 -0.90
C THR A 9 -5.90 -2.50 -2.07
N GLY A 10 -5.81 -1.18 -1.85
CA GLY A 10 -6.01 -0.13 -2.86
C GLY A 10 -4.77 0.41 -3.52
N SER A 11 -3.61 -0.02 -3.08
CA SER A 11 -2.32 0.55 -3.47
C SER A 11 -1.32 -0.56 -3.77
N SER A 12 -1.79 -1.63 -4.41
CA SER A 12 -0.96 -2.78 -4.77
C SER A 12 0.23 -2.35 -5.64
N ALA A 13 1.32 -3.12 -5.57
CA ALA A 13 2.51 -2.87 -6.37
C ALA A 13 2.22 -2.86 -7.88
N ALA A 14 1.32 -3.74 -8.35
CA ALA A 14 0.91 -3.80 -9.75
C ALA A 14 0.21 -2.51 -10.19
N PHE A 15 -0.71 -1.99 -9.38
CA PHE A 15 -1.42 -0.75 -9.68
C PHE A 15 -0.46 0.45 -9.72
N ILE A 16 0.36 0.64 -8.67
CA ILE A 16 1.31 1.75 -8.60
C ILE A 16 2.33 1.71 -9.76
N SER A 17 2.76 0.51 -10.14
CA SER A 17 3.69 0.31 -11.27
C SER A 17 3.04 0.52 -12.63
N ALA A 18 1.73 0.31 -12.76
CA ALA A 18 0.99 0.55 -13.98
C ALA A 18 0.75 2.06 -14.20
N VAL A 19 0.32 2.76 -13.15
CA VAL A 19 -0.01 4.19 -13.24
C VAL A 19 1.21 5.12 -13.14
N LYS A 20 2.31 4.68 -12.50
CA LYS A 20 3.56 5.44 -12.30
C LYS A 20 3.32 6.93 -11.99
N PRO A 21 2.63 7.24 -10.88
CA PRO A 21 2.23 8.60 -10.60
C PRO A 21 3.46 9.50 -10.40
N GLN A 22 3.44 10.70 -10.97
CA GLN A 22 4.45 11.72 -10.68
C GLN A 22 4.29 12.28 -9.26
N THR A 23 3.05 12.39 -8.80
CA THR A 23 2.68 12.90 -7.48
C THR A 23 1.65 11.97 -6.84
N ALA A 24 1.84 11.64 -5.57
CA ALA A 24 0.89 10.90 -4.74
C ALA A 24 0.55 11.69 -3.48
N ILE A 25 -0.74 11.72 -3.13
CA ILE A 25 -1.24 12.39 -1.92
C ILE A 25 -1.85 11.30 -1.03
N LEU A 26 -1.30 11.16 0.18
CA LEU A 26 -1.80 10.33 1.26
C LEU A 26 -2.60 11.24 2.20
N SER A 27 -3.92 11.12 2.15
CA SER A 27 -4.82 11.86 3.03
C SER A 27 -5.13 11.00 4.24
N TYR A 28 -4.83 11.45 5.45
CA TYR A 28 -5.16 10.79 6.71
C TYR A 28 -5.05 11.77 7.90
N GLY A 29 -5.64 11.41 9.04
CA GLY A 29 -5.59 12.21 10.26
C GLY A 29 -4.23 12.12 10.98
N LYS A 30 -3.81 13.18 11.67
CA LYS A 30 -2.54 13.22 12.44
C LYS A 30 -2.46 12.12 13.52
N ASN A 31 -3.60 11.73 14.08
CA ASN A 31 -3.71 10.68 15.09
C ASN A 31 -4.46 9.46 14.53
N ASN A 32 -4.13 9.04 13.31
CA ASN A 32 -4.83 7.95 12.64
C ASN A 32 -4.61 6.60 13.36
N SER A 33 -5.67 6.05 13.96
CA SER A 33 -5.67 4.73 14.61
C SER A 33 -5.90 3.56 13.65
N TYR A 34 -6.21 3.82 12.37
CA TYR A 34 -6.43 2.79 11.35
C TYR A 34 -5.12 2.14 10.85
N GLY A 35 -3.95 2.56 11.33
CA GLY A 35 -2.66 1.95 10.91
C GLY A 35 -2.21 2.32 9.48
N HIS A 36 -2.92 3.23 8.82
CA HIS A 36 -2.56 3.75 7.50
C HIS A 36 -1.82 5.10 7.58
N PRO A 37 -0.94 5.41 6.61
CA PRO A 37 -0.56 4.60 5.45
C PRO A 37 0.32 3.40 5.82
N HIS A 38 0.16 2.28 5.11
CA HIS A 38 1.09 1.15 5.26
C HIS A 38 2.47 1.55 4.71
N SER A 39 3.54 1.19 5.44
CA SER A 39 4.93 1.47 5.04
C SER A 39 5.29 0.88 3.67
N ALA A 40 4.67 -0.25 3.30
CA ALA A 40 4.80 -0.87 1.98
C ALA A 40 4.28 0.04 0.86
N VAL A 41 3.19 0.77 1.08
CA VAL A 41 2.60 1.68 0.09
C VAL A 41 3.51 2.88 -0.14
N GLU A 42 4.03 3.49 0.94
CA GLU A 42 5.02 4.57 0.82
C GLU A 42 6.27 4.11 0.06
N SER A 43 6.75 2.90 0.34
CA SER A 43 7.93 2.34 -0.31
C SER A 43 7.68 2.14 -1.81
N ARG A 44 6.53 1.60 -2.20
CA ARG A 44 6.15 1.44 -3.62
C ARG A 44 6.09 2.77 -4.35
N LEU A 45 5.50 3.80 -3.73
CA LEU A 45 5.42 5.15 -4.30
C LEU A 45 6.81 5.76 -4.49
N LYS A 46 7.69 5.63 -3.49
CA LYS A 46 9.09 6.07 -3.60
C LYS A 46 9.84 5.31 -4.69
N ASN A 47 9.63 4.00 -4.80
CA ASN A 47 10.29 3.14 -5.79
C ASN A 47 9.93 3.48 -7.24
N VAL A 48 8.70 3.96 -7.50
CA VAL A 48 8.32 4.47 -8.84
C VAL A 48 8.71 5.93 -9.05
N GLY A 49 9.37 6.56 -8.09
CA GLY A 49 9.82 7.95 -8.17
C GLY A 49 8.70 8.97 -7.97
N ALA A 50 7.58 8.58 -7.37
CA ALA A 50 6.48 9.49 -7.08
C ALA A 50 6.87 10.45 -5.96
N LYS A 51 6.52 11.72 -6.11
CA LYS A 51 6.59 12.68 -5.00
C LYS A 51 5.39 12.47 -4.07
N VAL A 52 5.66 12.14 -2.81
CA VAL A 52 4.62 11.82 -1.81
C VAL A 52 4.35 13.03 -0.92
N TYR A 53 3.07 13.38 -0.77
CA TYR A 53 2.56 14.38 0.17
C TYR A 53 1.63 13.72 1.17
N LYS A 54 1.63 14.22 2.41
CA LYS A 54 0.89 13.67 3.55
C LYS A 54 0.17 14.81 4.27
N THR A 55 -1.16 14.76 4.32
CA THR A 55 -1.97 15.82 4.96
C THR A 55 -1.59 16.16 6.41
N PRO A 56 -1.19 15.24 7.30
CA PRO A 56 -0.83 15.64 8.67
C PRO A 56 0.53 16.35 8.79
N ILE A 57 1.33 16.35 7.71
CA ILE A 57 2.65 17.00 7.66
C ILE A 57 2.57 18.24 6.78
N ASP A 58 1.97 18.11 5.60
CA ASP A 58 1.88 19.15 4.57
C ASP A 58 0.64 20.07 4.75
N CYS A 59 -0.24 19.77 5.71
CA CYS A 59 -1.53 20.41 5.91
C CYS A 59 -2.39 20.42 4.64
N ASP A 60 -2.84 21.60 4.21
CA ASP A 60 -3.66 21.74 3.01
C ASP A 60 -2.78 21.59 1.79
N ILE A 61 -3.13 20.64 0.93
CA ILE A 61 -2.42 20.34 -0.30
C ILE A 61 -3.29 20.80 -1.48
N THR A 62 -2.82 21.80 -2.21
CA THR A 62 -3.50 22.34 -3.39
C THR A 62 -2.81 21.84 -4.65
N VAL A 63 -3.58 21.19 -5.54
CA VAL A 63 -3.13 20.80 -6.87
C VAL A 63 -3.76 21.74 -7.90
N THR A 64 -2.95 22.51 -8.60
CA THR A 64 -3.39 23.38 -9.70
C THR A 64 -2.96 22.75 -11.01
N THR A 65 -3.88 22.64 -11.97
CA THR A 65 -3.59 22.05 -13.28
C THR A 65 -4.30 22.82 -14.39
N ASP A 66 -3.69 22.87 -15.57
CA ASP A 66 -4.26 23.35 -16.82
C ASP A 66 -4.73 22.20 -17.73
N GLY A 67 -4.75 20.95 -17.21
CA GLY A 67 -5.04 19.73 -17.97
C GLY A 67 -3.83 19.11 -18.67
N ILE A 68 -2.68 19.80 -18.73
CA ILE A 68 -1.43 19.31 -19.35
C ILE A 68 -0.30 19.23 -18.31
N LYS A 69 -0.21 20.22 -17.43
CA LYS A 69 0.76 20.35 -16.35
C LYS A 69 0.03 20.48 -15.03
N HIS A 70 0.71 20.12 -13.94
CA HIS A 70 0.23 20.37 -12.60
C HIS A 70 1.34 20.92 -11.70
N ALA A 71 0.91 21.73 -10.73
CA ALA A 71 1.71 22.23 -9.62
C ALA A 71 1.07 21.82 -8.30
N VAL A 72 1.88 21.60 -7.27
CA VAL A 72 1.41 21.16 -5.95
C VAL A 72 2.00 22.07 -4.88
N ALA A 73 1.13 22.68 -4.07
CA ALA A 73 1.48 23.55 -2.95
C ALA A 73 0.96 22.96 -1.62
N SER A 74 1.63 23.28 -0.51
CA SER A 74 1.35 22.80 0.86
C SER A 74 1.35 23.97 1.86
N SER A 75 0.42 24.01 2.82
CA SER A 75 0.24 25.19 3.70
C SER A 75 1.14 25.27 4.95
N CYS A 76 1.69 24.17 5.48
CA CYS A 76 2.39 24.17 6.79
C CYS A 76 3.92 23.91 6.78
N LYS A 77 4.55 23.78 5.59
CA LYS A 77 5.96 23.41 5.27
C LYS A 77 6.12 22.00 4.72
N GLY A 78 6.95 21.89 3.68
CA GLY A 78 7.47 20.61 3.18
C GLY A 78 8.24 20.69 1.87
N ALA A 79 7.69 21.32 0.84
CA ALA A 79 8.44 21.68 -0.38
C ALA A 79 7.61 22.60 -1.26
N VAL A 80 8.06 23.85 -1.46
CA VAL A 80 7.78 24.55 -2.70
C VAL A 80 8.52 23.80 -3.80
N VAL A 81 7.90 22.78 -4.39
CA VAL A 81 8.44 22.23 -5.64
C VAL A 81 7.97 23.12 -6.76
N LYS A 82 8.95 23.73 -7.41
CA LYS A 82 8.82 24.21 -8.78
C LYS A 82 8.09 23.14 -9.61
N PRO A 83 7.30 23.54 -10.63
CA PRO A 83 6.60 22.60 -11.50
C PRO A 83 7.59 21.53 -11.98
N VAL A 84 7.41 20.28 -11.59
CA VAL A 84 8.21 19.18 -12.13
C VAL A 84 7.64 18.89 -13.52
N VAL A 85 8.05 19.69 -14.50
CA VAL A 85 7.96 19.28 -15.90
C VAL A 85 9.06 18.25 -16.10
N LYS A 86 8.82 17.00 -15.70
CA LYS A 86 9.63 15.89 -16.22
C LYS A 86 9.11 15.60 -17.64
N PRO A 87 9.98 15.56 -18.65
CA PRO A 87 9.58 15.11 -19.97
C PRO A 87 8.95 13.74 -19.84
N ALA A 88 7.85 13.50 -20.56
CA ALA A 88 7.35 12.14 -20.75
C ALA A 88 8.54 11.26 -21.16
N PRO A 89 8.87 10.20 -20.40
CA PRO A 89 9.83 9.25 -20.91
C PRO A 89 9.21 8.68 -22.17
N LYS A 90 9.86 8.89 -23.33
CA LYS A 90 9.60 8.06 -24.50
C LYS A 90 9.61 6.61 -24.03
N PRO A 91 8.67 5.76 -24.49
CA PRO A 91 8.64 4.37 -24.10
C PRO A 91 9.93 3.72 -24.56
N ALA A 92 10.89 3.56 -23.64
CA ALA A 92 11.97 2.62 -23.82
C ALA A 92 11.34 1.24 -23.66
N VAL A 93 10.87 0.72 -24.79
CA VAL A 93 10.69 -0.70 -25.01
C VAL A 93 12.02 -1.37 -24.69
N LYS A 94 12.15 -1.91 -23.48
CA LYS A 94 12.96 -3.11 -23.28
C LYS A 94 11.97 -4.26 -23.38
N THR A 95 12.09 -4.93 -24.51
CA THR A 95 11.45 -6.18 -24.90
C THR A 95 10.86 -6.95 -23.72
N ILE A 96 9.53 -6.91 -23.64
CA ILE A 96 8.73 -7.95 -22.98
C ILE A 96 9.09 -9.25 -23.70
N PRO A 97 9.64 -10.29 -23.03
CA PRO A 97 9.59 -11.62 -23.60
C PRO A 97 8.11 -11.95 -23.82
N LYS A 98 7.75 -12.31 -25.06
CA LYS A 98 6.45 -12.85 -25.47
C LYS A 98 5.85 -13.70 -24.32
N PRO A 99 4.53 -13.65 -24.05
CA PRO A 99 3.95 -14.40 -22.95
C PRO A 99 4.21 -15.89 -23.18
N VAL A 100 5.15 -16.44 -22.42
CA VAL A 100 5.34 -17.88 -22.35
C VAL A 100 4.08 -18.44 -21.68
N PRO A 101 3.46 -19.49 -22.21
CA PRO A 101 2.29 -20.11 -21.59
C PRO A 101 2.65 -20.43 -20.14
N LYS A 102 1.75 -20.07 -19.21
CA LYS A 102 1.87 -20.46 -17.80
C LYS A 102 2.30 -21.93 -17.73
N PRO A 103 3.47 -22.26 -17.16
CA PRO A 103 3.67 -23.62 -16.69
C PRO A 103 2.68 -23.78 -15.54
N VAL A 104 1.74 -24.70 -15.71
CA VAL A 104 0.92 -25.22 -14.61
C VAL A 104 1.91 -25.87 -13.64
N ILE A 105 2.34 -25.12 -12.64
CA ILE A 105 3.14 -25.66 -11.55
C ILE A 105 2.15 -26.28 -10.56
N LYS A 106 2.09 -27.61 -10.61
CA LYS A 106 1.55 -28.49 -9.57
C LYS A 106 2.18 -28.14 -8.20
N PRO A 107 1.44 -28.28 -7.09
CA PRO A 107 1.82 -27.71 -5.79
C PRO A 107 2.84 -28.57 -5.04
N LYS A 108 3.93 -27.98 -4.51
CA LYS A 108 4.75 -28.56 -3.41
C LYS A 108 5.87 -27.59 -2.93
N PRO A 109 6.40 -27.67 -1.68
CA PRO A 109 5.86 -28.18 -0.41
C PRO A 109 5.83 -27.12 0.72
N ALA A 110 5.08 -27.46 1.77
CA ALA A 110 5.01 -26.77 3.06
C ALA A 110 6.40 -26.49 3.68
N ILE A 111 6.62 -25.24 4.06
CA ILE A 111 7.64 -24.89 5.06
C ILE A 111 7.01 -25.18 6.42
N LYS A 112 7.51 -26.21 7.10
CA LYS A 112 7.17 -26.48 8.51
C LYS A 112 7.73 -25.37 9.41
N PRO A 113 7.06 -25.05 10.53
CA PRO A 113 7.40 -23.94 11.42
C PRO A 113 8.35 -24.39 12.54
N LYS A 114 9.13 -23.46 13.13
CA LYS A 114 9.74 -23.67 14.46
C LYS A 114 9.33 -22.52 15.41
N PRO A 115 9.01 -22.81 16.69
CA PRO A 115 7.99 -22.10 17.46
C PRO A 115 8.56 -21.29 18.64
N ALA A 116 7.80 -20.28 19.09
CA ALA A 116 7.48 -20.04 20.51
C ALA A 116 6.72 -18.72 20.67
N SER A 117 5.39 -18.76 20.61
CA SER A 117 4.56 -18.11 21.63
C SER A 117 3.16 -18.70 21.58
N SER A 118 2.81 -19.44 22.63
CA SER A 118 1.46 -19.75 23.11
C SER A 118 0.31 -19.65 22.09
N THR A 119 -0.13 -20.80 21.60
CA THR A 119 -1.26 -21.06 20.71
C THR A 119 -2.60 -20.57 21.28
N ARG A 120 -2.85 -19.25 21.27
CA ARG A 120 -4.21 -18.75 21.15
C ARG A 120 -4.56 -18.70 19.67
N THR A 121 -5.31 -19.70 19.23
CA THR A 121 -5.89 -19.80 17.88
C THR A 121 -7.30 -19.21 17.85
N ASN A 122 -7.92 -19.05 19.02
CA ASN A 122 -9.28 -18.54 19.14
C ASN A 122 -9.33 -17.20 19.88
N PHE A 123 -9.50 -16.10 19.14
CA PHE A 123 -9.69 -14.76 19.67
C PHE A 123 -11.18 -14.39 19.66
N LYS A 124 -11.65 -13.55 20.60
CA LYS A 124 -13.06 -13.11 20.58
C LYS A 124 -13.31 -12.11 19.46
N ASN A 125 -12.38 -11.20 19.24
CA ASN A 125 -12.46 -10.12 18.26
C ASN A 125 -11.05 -9.70 17.81
N CYS A 126 -10.99 -8.76 16.87
CA CYS A 126 -9.73 -8.24 16.35
C CYS A 126 -8.89 -7.45 17.36
N THR A 127 -9.52 -6.86 18.37
CA THR A 127 -8.80 -6.18 19.46
C THR A 127 -7.94 -7.19 20.22
N ASP A 128 -8.50 -8.35 20.60
CA ASP A 128 -7.75 -9.40 21.29
C ASP A 128 -6.67 -10.02 20.40
N LEU A 129 -6.96 -10.23 19.11
CA LEU A 129 -6.01 -10.79 18.16
C LEU A 129 -4.81 -9.88 17.97
N ARG A 130 -5.02 -8.56 17.89
CA ARG A 130 -3.96 -7.56 17.70
C ARG A 130 -3.05 -7.38 18.90
N THR A 131 -3.45 -7.82 20.10
CA THR A 131 -2.52 -7.87 21.25
C THR A 131 -1.36 -8.84 21.03
N VAL A 132 -1.57 -9.87 20.20
CA VAL A 132 -0.58 -10.90 19.88
C VAL A 132 -0.04 -10.75 18.46
N TYR A 133 -0.90 -10.34 17.52
CA TYR A 133 -0.59 -10.14 16.11
C TYR A 133 -1.04 -8.73 15.66
N PRO A 134 -0.24 -7.68 15.95
CA PRO A 134 -0.65 -6.28 15.75
C PRO A 134 -1.06 -5.92 14.31
N SER A 135 -0.54 -6.67 13.33
CA SER A 135 -0.80 -6.46 11.90
C SER A 135 -1.89 -7.39 11.34
N GLY A 136 -2.64 -8.09 12.20
CA GLY A 136 -3.56 -9.14 11.77
C GLY A 136 -2.84 -10.41 11.33
N VAL A 137 -3.58 -11.35 10.73
CA VAL A 137 -3.04 -12.66 10.33
C VAL A 137 -3.59 -13.12 8.96
N PRO A 138 -2.76 -13.70 8.08
CA PRO A 138 -3.19 -14.17 6.76
C PRO A 138 -4.00 -15.48 6.82
N GLN A 139 -4.77 -15.75 5.77
CA GLN A 139 -5.47 -17.00 5.53
C GLN A 139 -4.47 -18.15 5.44
N GLY A 140 -4.56 -19.07 6.40
CA GLY A 140 -3.60 -20.15 6.62
C GLY A 140 -2.81 -20.04 7.92
N HIS A 141 -2.86 -18.89 8.60
CA HIS A 141 -2.33 -18.75 9.94
C HIS A 141 -3.24 -19.44 10.98
N PRO A 142 -2.71 -20.11 12.03
CA PRO A 142 -3.55 -20.79 13.04
C PRO A 142 -4.52 -19.89 13.80
N ALA A 143 -4.25 -18.58 13.85
CA ALA A 143 -5.12 -17.57 14.45
C ALA A 143 -6.14 -16.96 13.46
N TYR A 144 -6.11 -17.35 12.19
CA TYR A 144 -7.02 -16.80 11.17
C TYR A 144 -8.45 -17.27 11.43
N GLN A 145 -9.38 -16.32 11.43
CA GLN A 145 -10.81 -16.60 11.53
C GLN A 145 -11.53 -15.83 10.43
N SER A 146 -12.23 -16.55 9.54
CA SER A 146 -12.94 -15.92 8.41
C SER A 146 -14.00 -14.90 8.85
N LYS A 147 -14.57 -15.03 10.06
CA LYS A 147 -15.47 -14.01 10.64
C LYS A 147 -14.78 -12.68 11.00
N MET A 148 -13.46 -12.67 11.05
CA MET A 148 -12.61 -11.51 11.34
C MET A 148 -11.97 -10.92 10.09
N ASP A 149 -12.20 -11.56 8.95
CA ASP A 149 -11.84 -11.11 7.62
C ASP A 149 -13.08 -10.43 7.04
N ARG A 150 -13.20 -9.12 7.35
CA ARG A 150 -14.43 -8.33 7.13
C ARG A 150 -14.76 -8.21 5.65
N ASP A 151 -13.75 -8.18 4.81
CA ASP A 151 -13.79 -7.96 3.38
C ASP A 151 -13.50 -9.23 2.56
N LYS A 152 -13.14 -10.34 3.22
CA LYS A 152 -12.98 -11.70 2.66
C LYS A 152 -11.83 -11.82 1.66
N GLU A 153 -10.76 -11.07 1.88
CA GLU A 153 -9.56 -11.10 1.04
C GLU A 153 -8.49 -12.06 1.54
N GLY A 154 -8.79 -12.81 2.62
CA GLY A 154 -7.87 -13.76 3.22
C GLY A 154 -6.92 -13.10 4.21
N TRP A 155 -7.30 -11.97 4.81
CA TRP A 155 -6.55 -11.34 5.90
C TRP A 155 -7.50 -11.04 7.07
N ALA A 156 -7.27 -11.66 8.22
CA ALA A 156 -8.09 -11.42 9.40
C ALA A 156 -7.53 -10.23 10.19
N CYS A 157 -8.42 -9.33 10.59
CA CYS A 157 -8.12 -8.20 11.46
C CYS A 157 -7.06 -7.23 10.90
N GLU A 158 -7.25 -6.80 9.65
CA GLU A 158 -6.59 -5.63 9.06
C GLU A 158 -6.87 -4.31 9.79
#